data_AF-A0A1I3WLR7-F1
#
_entry.id   AF-A0A1I3WLR7-F1
#
_cell.length_a   1.000
_cell.length_b   1.000
_cell.length_c   1.000
_cell.angle_alpha   90.00
_cell.angle_beta   90.00
_cell.angle_gamma   90.00
#
_symmetry.space_group_name_H-M   'P 1'
#
loop_
_entity.id
_entity.type
_entity.pdbx_description
1 polymer ?
#
loop_
_entity_poly.entity_id
_entity_poly.type
_entity_poly.pdbx_seq_one_letter_code
_entity_poly.pdbx_strand_id
1 'polypeptide(L)'
;MLLDHPSAGLAAIRTQFGAIFVSLELSRSTWLVTSLSPGKGGKMSRHSVKAGDIADLLKLLAELKRKAQARTGESYAIITIQE
;
A
#
# COMPACT_ATOMS: atom_id res chain seq x y z
N MET A 1 -18.78 -15.57 31.32
CA MET A 1 -17.52 -15.31 30.58
C MET A 1 -17.83 -14.31 29.49
N LEU A 2 -17.44 -13.05 29.69
CA LEU A 2 -17.51 -12.00 28.68
C LEU A 2 -16.53 -12.35 27.56
N LEU A 3 -17.01 -12.45 26.33
CA LEU A 3 -16.17 -12.16 25.18
C LEU A 3 -16.48 -10.72 24.81
N ASP A 4 -15.66 -9.80 25.32
CA ASP A 4 -15.54 -8.44 24.82
C ASP A 4 -15.25 -8.52 23.31
N HIS A 5 -16.30 -8.37 22.51
CA HIS A 5 -16.12 -8.08 21.09
C HIS A 5 -15.58 -6.65 21.03
N PRO A 6 -14.33 -6.41 20.57
CA PRO A 6 -13.88 -5.05 20.43
C PRO A 6 -14.80 -4.39 19.42
N SER A 7 -15.52 -3.37 19.90
CA SER A 7 -16.24 -2.40 19.09
C SER A 7 -15.23 -1.72 18.18
N ALA A 8 -14.91 -2.38 17.06
CA ALA A 8 -14.30 -1.74 15.92
C ALA A 8 -15.38 -0.85 15.34
N GLY A 9 -15.43 0.39 15.84
CA GLY A 9 -16.35 1.43 15.41
C GLY A 9 -16.50 1.36 13.90
N LEU A 10 -17.74 1.16 13.46
CA LEU A 10 -18.12 1.01 12.06
C LEU A 10 -17.88 2.37 11.38
N ALA A 11 -16.63 2.66 11.01
CA ALA A 11 -16.37 3.71 10.06
C ALA A 11 -17.20 3.36 8.80
N ALA A 12 -18.03 4.29 8.35
CA ALA A 12 -18.94 4.07 7.20
C ALA A 12 -18.20 3.62 5.93
N ILE A 13 -16.88 3.85 5.88
CA ILE A 13 -15.97 3.32 4.88
C ILE A 13 -15.14 2.21 5.52
N ARG A 14 -15.32 0.96 5.05
CA ARG A 14 -14.42 -0.14 5.40
C ARG A 14 -13.06 0.12 4.73
N THR A 15 -12.10 0.61 5.49
CA THR A 15 -10.72 0.87 5.04
C THR A 15 -9.85 -0.40 5.02
N GLN A 16 -10.48 -1.57 4.84
CA GLN A 16 -9.81 -2.85 4.73
C GLN A 16 -9.56 -3.13 3.24
N PHE A 17 -8.31 -2.99 2.82
CA PHE A 17 -7.89 -3.31 1.46
C PHE A 17 -7.47 -4.77 1.39
N GLY A 18 -7.92 -5.51 0.38
CA GLY A 18 -7.50 -6.90 0.12
C GLY A 18 -6.16 -7.01 -0.63
N ALA A 19 -5.53 -5.88 -0.96
CA ALA A 19 -4.27 -5.80 -1.68
C ALA A 19 -3.57 -4.47 -1.39
N ILE A 20 -2.30 -4.36 -1.78
CA ILE A 20 -1.61 -3.08 -1.89
C ILE A 20 -1.88 -2.52 -3.28
N PHE A 21 -2.53 -1.37 -3.36
CA PHE A 21 -2.76 -0.66 -4.61
C PHE A 21 -1.63 0.34 -4.85
N VAL A 22 -1.16 0.41 -6.09
CA VAL A 22 -0.09 1.33 -6.50
C VAL A 22 -0.48 2.00 -7.81
N SER A 23 -0.62 3.33 -7.82
CA SER A 23 -0.65 4.12 -9.06
C SER A 23 0.79 4.47 -9.47
N LEU A 24 1.11 4.22 -10.74
CA LEU A 24 2.39 4.55 -11.37
C LEU A 24 2.17 5.58 -12.48
N GLU A 25 2.75 6.76 -12.31
CA GLU A 25 2.84 7.78 -13.35
C GLU A 25 4.27 7.76 -13.91
N LEU A 26 4.42 7.39 -15.19
CA LEU A 26 5.74 7.14 -15.81
C LEU A 26 6.14 8.27 -16.77
N SER A 27 6.84 9.29 -16.27
CA SER A 27 7.46 10.30 -17.14
C SER A 27 8.87 9.88 -17.60
N ARG A 28 9.48 10.67 -18.49
CA ARG A 28 10.85 10.45 -18.99
C ARG A 28 11.95 10.76 -17.96
N SER A 29 11.66 11.54 -16.92
CA SER A 29 12.66 11.98 -15.93
C SER A 29 12.41 11.39 -14.54
N THR A 30 11.14 11.31 -14.14
CA THR A 30 10.73 10.86 -12.81
C THR A 30 9.48 9.98 -12.92
N TRP A 31 9.47 8.88 -12.20
CA TRP A 31 8.28 8.06 -11.99
C TRP A 31 7.69 8.37 -10.63
N LEU A 32 6.38 8.61 -10.56
CA LEU A 32 5.67 8.81 -9.30
C LEU A 32 4.96 7.52 -8.92
N VAL A 33 5.11 7.14 -7.67
CA VAL A 33 4.53 5.92 -7.10
C VAL A 33 3.65 6.33 -5.93
N THR A 34 2.34 6.27 -6.13
CA THR A 34 1.35 6.51 -5.07
C THR A 34 0.79 5.17 -4.61
N SER A 35 0.87 4.90 -3.31
CA SER A 35 0.54 3.61 -2.73
C SER A 35 -0.52 3.70 -1.64
N LEU A 36 -1.39 2.70 -1.60
CA LEU A 36 -2.38 2.49 -0.56
C LEU A 36 -2.24 1.05 -0.06
N SER A 37 -1.94 0.89 1.22
CA SER A 37 -1.63 -0.42 1.82
C SER A 37 -2.58 -0.75 2.98
N PRO A 38 -2.91 -2.04 3.17
CA PRO A 38 -3.62 -2.53 4.35
C PRO A 38 -2.89 -2.15 5.66
N GLY A 39 -3.66 -2.01 6.75
CA GLY A 39 -3.11 -1.72 8.08
C GLY A 39 -2.55 -0.30 8.28
N LYS A 40 -2.70 0.61 7.31
CA LYS A 40 -2.25 2.02 7.41
C LYS A 40 -3.40 3.03 7.57
N GLY A 41 -4.59 2.56 7.93
CA GLY A 41 -5.77 3.43 8.15
C GLY A 41 -6.19 4.24 6.92
N GLY A 42 -5.97 3.73 5.69
CA GLY A 42 -6.36 4.43 4.46
C GLY A 42 -5.43 5.56 4.02
N LYS A 43 -4.32 5.81 4.73
CA LYS A 43 -3.41 6.88 4.37
C LYS A 43 -2.56 6.53 3.15
N MET A 44 -2.71 7.28 2.06
CA MET A 44 -1.85 7.17 0.88
C MET A 44 -0.39 7.57 1.19
N SER A 45 0.56 6.99 0.47
CA SER A 45 1.98 7.39 0.48
C SER A 45 2.43 7.66 -0.94
N ARG A 46 3.21 8.72 -1.15
CA ARG A 46 3.78 9.07 -2.45
C ARG A 46 5.30 9.01 -2.41
N HIS A 47 5.90 8.44 -3.45
CA HIS A 47 7.34 8.33 -3.66
C HIS A 47 7.69 8.79 -5.07
N SER A 48 8.87 9.36 -5.24
CA SER A 48 9.43 9.69 -6.55
C SER A 48 10.64 8.80 -6.79
N VAL A 49 10.68 8.17 -7.96
CA VAL A 49 11.77 7.29 -8.40
C VAL A 49 12.35 7.89 -9.68
N LYS A 50 13.67 7.82 -9.88
CA LYS A 50 14.28 8.26 -11.14
C LYS A 50 13.75 7.41 -12.29
N ALA A 51 13.40 8.01 -13.42
CA ALA A 51 12.96 7.24 -14.58
C ALA A 51 14.02 6.23 -15.02
N GLY A 52 13.59 4.99 -15.25
CA GLY A 52 14.47 3.87 -15.62
C GLY A 52 15.13 3.16 -14.44
N ASP A 53 15.01 3.68 -13.21
CA ASP A 53 15.53 3.00 -12.02
C ASP A 53 14.58 1.89 -11.54
N ILE A 54 14.61 0.78 -12.27
CA ILE A 54 13.80 -0.40 -11.99
C ILE A 54 14.17 -1.01 -10.63
N ALA A 55 15.44 -0.93 -10.24
CA ALA A 55 15.90 -1.51 -8.98
C ALA A 55 15.28 -0.79 -7.77
N ASP A 56 15.27 0.55 -7.78
CA ASP A 56 14.68 1.33 -6.70
C ASP A 56 13.15 1.20 -6.68
N LEU A 57 12.51 1.10 -7.86
CA LEU A 57 11.08 0.77 -7.95
C LEU A 57 10.78 -0.60 -7.31
N LEU A 58 11.49 -1.66 -7.68
CA LEU A 58 11.27 -3.00 -7.12
C LEU A 58 11.55 -3.03 -5.61
N LYS A 59 12.58 -2.32 -5.14
CA LYS A 59 12.88 -2.17 -3.71
C LYS A 59 11.73 -1.48 -2.97
N LEU A 60 11.17 -0.42 -3.54
CA LEU A 60 10.00 0.26 -2.97
C LEU A 60 8.79 -0.69 -2.89
N LEU A 61 8.49 -1.45 -3.95
CA LEU A 61 7.39 -2.42 -3.96
C LEU A 61 7.58 -3.52 -2.90
N ALA A 62 8.79 -4.06 -2.76
CA ALA A 62 9.10 -5.05 -1.73
C ALA A 62 8.92 -4.47 -0.31
N GLU A 63 9.31 -3.22 -0.10
CA GLU A 63 9.15 -2.52 1.16
C GLU A 63 7.68 -2.30 1.53
N LEU A 64 6.81 -2.01 0.55
CA LEU A 64 5.37 -1.91 0.76
C LEU A 64 4.80 -3.25 1.25
N LYS A 65 5.18 -4.38 0.63
CA LYS A 65 4.75 -5.72 1.06
C LYS A 65 5.22 -6.02 2.49
N ARG A 66 6.50 -5.78 2.77
CA ARG A 66 7.10 -5.99 4.11
C ARG A 66 6.35 -5.20 5.18
N LYS A 67 6.06 -3.92 4.92
CA LYS A 67 5.33 -3.04 5.85
C LYS A 67 3.89 -3.47 6.04
N ALA A 68 3.18 -3.88 4.98
CA ALA A 68 1.80 -4.36 5.11
C ALA A 68 1.75 -5.65 5.93
N GLN A 69 2.64 -6.61 5.66
CA GLN A 69 2.76 -7.85 6.42
C GLN A 69 3.09 -7.59 7.89
N ALA A 70 4.05 -6.72 8.18
CA ALA A 70 4.41 -6.37 9.55
C ALA A 70 3.24 -5.73 10.35
N ARG A 71 2.31 -5.04 9.67
CA ARG A 71 1.16 -4.36 10.31
C ARG A 71 -0.05 -5.25 10.53
N THR A 72 -0.22 -6.28 9.70
CA THR A 72 -1.47 -7.06 9.59
C THR A 72 -1.29 -8.54 9.87
N GLY A 73 -0.06 -9.05 9.81
CA GLY A 73 0.24 -10.48 9.84
C GLY A 73 0.08 -11.21 8.50
N GLU A 74 -0.46 -10.55 7.46
CA GLU A 74 -0.81 -11.20 6.19
C GLU A 74 0.05 -10.71 5.01
N SER A 75 0.27 -11.59 4.03
CA SER A 75 0.90 -11.20 2.76
C SER A 75 -0.14 -10.65 1.79
N TYR A 76 0.18 -9.53 1.13
CA TYR A 76 -0.70 -8.93 0.12
C TYR A 76 -0.08 -8.92 -1.27
N ALA A 77 -0.92 -9.14 -2.28
CA ALA A 77 -0.58 -8.86 -3.66
C ALA A 77 -0.40 -7.36 -3.90
N ILE A 78 0.42 -6.99 -4.89
CA ILE A 78 0.50 -5.62 -5.41
C ILE A 78 -0.34 -5.57 -6.68
N ILE A 79 -1.28 -4.63 -6.72
CA ILE A 79 -2.06 -4.31 -7.91
C ILE A 79 -1.60 -2.94 -8.38
N THR A 80 -0.94 -2.91 -9.54
CA THR A 80 -0.47 -1.70 -10.17
C THR A 80 -1.50 -1.16 -11.14
N ILE A 81 -1.75 0.14 -11.08
CA ILE A 81 -2.54 0.90 -12.04
C ILE A 81 -1.54 1.83 -12.72
N GLN A 82 -1.43 1.74 -14.03
CA GLN A 82 -0.63 2.68 -14.81
C GLN A 82 -1.56 3.81 -15.28
N GLU A 83 -1.12 5.05 -15.07
CA GLU A 83 -1.76 6.25 -15.60
C GLU A 83 -0.98 6.87 -16.76
#